data_AF-A0A1Y3WLG1-F1
#
_entry.id   AF-A0A1Y3WLG1-F1
#
_cell.length_a   1.000
_cell.length_b   1.000
_cell.length_c   1.000
_cell.angle_alpha   90.00
_cell.angle_beta   90.00
_cell.angle_gamma   90.00
#
_symmetry.space_group_name_H-M   'P 1'
#
loop_
_entity.id
_entity.type
_entity.pdbx_description
1 polymer ?
#
loop_
_entity_poly.entity_id
_entity_poly.type
_entity_poly.pdbx_seq_one_letter_code
_entity_poly.pdbx_strand_id
1 'polypeptide(L)'
;MLPLCQALHITVNDLLSGEKVQPADYQKKAEENMMDLMKENQENKKYMVLTVICGTITVIAVVSLVTLASYIQMPAAVRVALVVLAVATAVAGIGAAAVLDVRAGYYECPDCGALFVPSLRDYVKGYHTLTRRRLQCPVCGKTGMCRRRVVRK
;
A
#
# COMPACT_ATOMS: atom_id res chain seq x y z
N MET A 1 -4.57 -26.24 -41.08
CA MET A 1 -4.99 -25.66 -39.78
C MET A 1 -6.49 -25.35 -39.77
N LEU A 2 -6.97 -24.38 -40.56
CA LEU A 2 -8.40 -24.01 -40.67
C LEU A 2 -9.41 -25.16 -40.96
N PRO A 3 -9.14 -26.12 -41.87
CA PRO A 3 -10.10 -27.19 -42.15
C PRO A 3 -10.31 -28.14 -40.97
N LEU A 4 -9.30 -28.31 -40.10
CA LEU A 4 -9.39 -29.12 -38.88
C LEU A 4 -10.23 -28.42 -37.81
N CYS A 5 -10.06 -27.10 -37.68
CA CYS A 5 -10.86 -26.25 -36.79
C CYS A 5 -12.36 -26.24 -37.17
N GLN A 6 -12.66 -26.23 -38.46
CA GLN A 6 -14.04 -26.35 -38.95
C GLN A 6 -14.64 -27.73 -38.72
N ALA A 7 -13.86 -28.81 -38.93
CA ALA A 7 -14.33 -30.18 -38.71
C ALA A 7 -14.59 -30.50 -37.22
N LEU A 8 -13.83 -29.90 -36.30
CA LEU A 8 -14.00 -30.08 -34.85
C LEU A 8 -14.84 -28.97 -34.17
N HIS A 9 -15.33 -27.97 -34.90
CA HIS A 9 -15.99 -26.78 -34.35
C HIS A 9 -15.20 -26.12 -33.19
N ILE A 10 -13.90 -25.89 -33.40
CA ILE A 10 -13.01 -25.21 -32.45
C ILE A 10 -12.34 -24.00 -33.09
N THR A 11 -11.95 -23.02 -32.28
CA THR A 11 -11.22 -21.84 -32.77
C THR A 11 -9.71 -22.12 -32.85
N VAL A 12 -8.97 -21.31 -33.62
CA VAL A 12 -7.50 -21.38 -33.66
C VAL A 12 -6.88 -21.16 -32.28
N ASN A 13 -7.55 -20.36 -31.44
CA ASN A 13 -7.12 -20.10 -30.07
C ASN A 13 -7.26 -21.35 -29.17
N ASP A 14 -8.34 -22.12 -29.32
CA ASP A 14 -8.53 -23.40 -28.62
C ASP A 14 -7.46 -24.42 -29.02
N LEU A 15 -7.08 -24.44 -30.31
CA LEU A 15 -6.06 -25.34 -30.84
C LEU A 15 -4.64 -24.99 -30.34
N LEU A 16 -4.32 -23.69 -30.22
CA LEU A 16 -3.04 -23.23 -29.68
C LEU A 16 -2.95 -23.32 -28.16
N SER A 17 -4.10 -23.25 -27.46
CA SER A 17 -4.18 -23.34 -26.01
C SER A 17 -4.30 -24.78 -25.50
N GLY A 18 -4.60 -25.75 -26.38
CA GLY A 18 -4.76 -27.16 -26.03
C GLY A 18 -6.04 -27.48 -25.23
N GLU A 19 -6.92 -26.49 -25.04
CA GLU A 19 -8.14 -26.58 -24.26
C GLU A 19 -9.25 -25.81 -24.97
N LYS A 20 -10.47 -26.36 -24.99
CA LYS A 20 -11.65 -25.70 -25.57
C LYS A 20 -12.19 -24.71 -24.54
N VAL A 21 -11.82 -23.44 -24.67
CA VAL A 21 -12.21 -22.45 -23.66
C VAL A 21 -13.63 -21.98 -23.95
N GLN A 22 -14.59 -22.35 -23.11
CA GLN A 22 -15.96 -21.89 -23.30
C GLN A 22 -16.06 -20.39 -22.98
N PRO A 23 -16.87 -19.61 -23.72
CA PRO A 23 -17.06 -18.18 -23.45
C PRO A 23 -17.57 -17.90 -22.03
N ALA A 24 -18.28 -18.87 -21.42
CA ALA A 24 -18.70 -18.83 -20.02
C ALA A 24 -17.50 -18.83 -19.03
N ASP A 25 -16.42 -19.55 -19.35
CA ASP A 25 -15.22 -19.60 -18.49
C ASP A 25 -14.41 -18.28 -18.57
N TYR A 26 -14.39 -17.63 -19.74
CA TYR A 26 -13.84 -16.27 -19.87
C TYR A 26 -14.60 -15.25 -19.04
N GLN A 27 -15.93 -15.28 -19.09
CA GLN A 27 -16.78 -14.38 -18.30
C GLN A 27 -16.56 -14.61 -16.79
N LYS A 28 -16.61 -15.87 -16.35
CA LYS A 28 -16.41 -16.22 -14.95
C LYS A 28 -15.03 -15.77 -14.44
N LYS A 29 -13.97 -16.00 -15.22
CA LYS A 29 -12.61 -15.56 -14.85
C LYS A 29 -12.46 -14.04 -14.81
N ALA A 30 -13.14 -13.32 -15.71
CA ALA A 30 -13.17 -11.86 -15.68
C ALA A 30 -13.91 -11.32 -14.45
N GLU A 31 -15.04 -11.93 -14.08
CA GLU A 31 -15.80 -11.60 -12.87
C GLU A 31 -14.99 -11.88 -11.59
N GLU A 32 -14.31 -13.03 -11.52
CA GLU A 32 -13.43 -13.39 -10.40
C GLU A 32 -12.30 -12.37 -10.24
N ASN A 33 -11.59 -12.05 -11.33
CA ASN A 33 -10.53 -11.03 -11.32
C ASN A 33 -11.04 -9.65 -10.86
N MET A 34 -12.24 -9.25 -11.32
CA MET A 34 -12.83 -7.98 -10.93
C MET A 34 -13.21 -7.96 -9.44
N MET A 35 -13.77 -9.06 -8.93
CA MET A 35 -14.06 -9.22 -7.50
C MET A 35 -12.80 -9.14 -6.63
N ASP A 36 -11.71 -9.79 -7.05
CA ASP A 36 -10.46 -9.77 -6.30
C ASP A 36 -9.83 -8.37 -6.29
N LEU A 37 -9.83 -7.66 -7.43
CA LEU A 37 -9.40 -6.26 -7.49
C LEU A 37 -10.27 -5.35 -6.60
N MET A 38 -11.58 -5.57 -6.55
CA MET A 38 -12.47 -4.80 -5.68
C MET A 38 -12.18 -5.06 -4.19
N LYS A 39 -11.93 -6.31 -3.81
CA LYS A 39 -11.54 -6.69 -2.44
C LYS A 39 -10.19 -6.06 -2.06
N GLU A 40 -9.17 -6.20 -2.91
CA GLU A 40 -7.85 -5.57 -2.68
C GLU A 40 -7.98 -4.06 -2.49
N ASN A 41 -8.77 -3.39 -3.35
CA ASN A 41 -8.99 -1.95 -3.26
C ASN A 41 -9.75 -1.55 -1.98
N GLN A 42 -10.69 -2.37 -1.50
CA GLN A 42 -11.36 -2.16 -0.22
C GLN A 42 -10.40 -2.32 0.95
N GLU A 43 -9.56 -3.35 0.95
CA GLU A 43 -8.55 -3.56 1.99
C GLU A 43 -7.53 -2.42 2.03
N ASN A 44 -7.01 -2.00 0.87
CA ASN A 44 -6.10 -0.84 0.76
C ASN A 44 -6.73 0.43 1.33
N LYS A 45 -8.03 0.67 1.07
CA LYS A 45 -8.77 1.80 1.66
C LYS A 45 -8.90 1.66 3.18
N LYS A 46 -9.18 0.46 3.70
CA LYS A 46 -9.23 0.21 5.15
C LYS A 46 -7.89 0.53 5.81
N TYR A 47 -6.78 0.06 5.26
CA TYR A 47 -5.44 0.38 5.77
C TYR A 47 -5.12 1.87 5.70
N MET A 48 -5.53 2.56 4.63
CA MET A 48 -5.39 4.00 4.51
C MET A 48 -6.15 4.74 5.62
N VAL A 49 -7.41 4.36 5.89
CA VAL A 49 -8.21 4.94 6.97
C VAL A 49 -7.59 4.65 8.34
N LEU A 50 -7.14 3.42 8.58
CA LEU A 50 -6.45 3.04 9.83
C LEU A 50 -5.18 3.87 10.06
N THR A 51 -4.42 4.16 9.01
CA THR A 51 -3.23 5.02 9.09
C THR A 51 -3.60 6.44 9.54
N VAL A 52 -4.67 7.01 8.97
CA VAL A 52 -5.15 8.34 9.34
C VAL A 52 -5.61 8.38 10.80
N ILE A 53 -6.40 7.40 11.24
CA ILE A 53 -6.88 7.31 12.63
C ILE A 53 -5.71 7.14 13.61
N CYS A 54 -4.76 6.26 13.30
CA CYS A 54 -3.56 6.07 14.12
C CYS A 54 -2.74 7.36 14.20
N GLY A 55 -2.57 8.06 13.08
CA GLY A 55 -1.89 9.36 13.02
C GLY A 55 -2.57 10.43 13.87
N THR A 56 -3.89 10.56 13.81
CA THR A 56 -4.61 11.57 14.62
C THR A 56 -4.53 11.27 16.12
N ILE A 57 -4.75 10.01 16.53
CA ILE A 57 -4.67 9.61 17.94
C ILE A 57 -3.26 9.84 18.49
N THR A 58 -2.23 9.47 17.74
CA THR A 58 -0.83 9.64 18.18
C THR A 58 -0.44 11.10 18.33
N VAL A 59 -0.86 11.97 17.41
CA VAL A 59 -0.66 13.43 17.54
C VAL A 59 -1.36 13.98 18.79
N ILE A 60 -2.63 13.62 19.02
CA ILE A 60 -3.38 14.07 20.21
C ILE A 60 -2.68 13.62 21.50
N ALA A 61 -2.24 12.36 21.57
CA ALA A 61 -1.56 11.82 22.75
C ALA A 61 -0.23 12.55 23.03
N VAL A 62 0.60 12.74 22.01
CA VAL A 62 1.89 13.45 22.15
C VAL A 62 1.69 14.90 22.57
N VAL A 63 0.75 15.62 21.93
CA VAL A 63 0.44 17.01 22.28
C VAL A 63 -0.03 17.11 23.72
N SER A 64 -0.91 16.21 24.16
CA SER A 64 -1.43 16.18 25.54
C SER A 64 -0.33 15.91 26.58
N LEU A 65 0.61 15.01 26.28
CA LEU A 65 1.74 14.73 27.18
C LEU A 65 2.71 15.91 27.28
N VAL A 66 2.98 16.58 26.15
CA VAL A 66 3.89 17.74 26.08
C VAL A 66 3.30 18.95 26.80
N THR A 67 2.00 19.22 26.65
CA THR A 67 1.34 20.32 27.37
C THR A 67 1.34 20.06 28.88
N LEU A 68 1.03 18.84 29.31
CA LEU A 68 1.09 18.44 30.72
C LEU A 68 2.49 18.66 31.33
N ALA A 69 3.53 18.25 30.59
CA ALA A 69 4.92 18.41 31.02
C ALA A 69 5.42 19.87 31.03
N SER A 70 4.69 20.79 30.38
CA SER A 70 5.08 22.20 30.25
C SER A 70 4.41 23.11 31.27
N TYR A 71 3.11 22.91 31.55
CA TYR A 71 2.32 23.82 32.38
C TYR A 71 2.22 23.41 33.85
N ILE A 72 2.42 22.13 34.18
CA ILE A 72 2.29 21.65 35.56
C ILE A 72 3.65 21.70 36.27
N GLN A 73 3.68 22.33 37.44
CA GLN A 73 4.81 22.24 38.36
C GLN A 73 4.88 20.84 38.97
N MET A 74 5.79 20.03 38.46
CA MET A 74 6.08 18.66 38.91
C MET A 74 7.54 18.52 39.35
N PRO A 75 7.87 17.56 40.23
CA PRO A 75 9.27 17.22 40.50
C PRO A 75 9.99 16.79 39.21
N ALA A 76 11.29 17.13 39.12
CA ALA A 76 12.08 16.96 37.90
C ALA A 76 12.04 15.53 37.34
N ALA A 77 12.07 14.51 38.21
CA ALA A 77 12.01 13.10 37.81
C ALA A 77 10.73 12.76 37.03
N VAL A 78 9.57 13.23 37.49
CA VAL A 78 8.26 12.96 36.85
C VAL A 78 8.18 13.68 35.51
N ARG A 79 8.67 14.92 35.44
CA ARG A 79 8.72 15.67 34.17
C ARG A 79 9.59 14.97 33.13
N VAL A 80 10.78 14.48 33.52
CA VAL A 80 11.66 13.72 32.62
C VAL A 80 10.98 12.42 32.17
N ALA A 81 10.33 11.68 33.07
CA ALA A 81 9.60 10.47 32.72
C ALA A 81 8.48 10.73 31.70
N LEU A 82 7.71 11.81 31.85
CA LEU A 82 6.66 12.21 30.91
C LEU A 82 7.21 12.56 29.52
N VAL A 83 8.34 13.28 29.46
CA VAL A 83 8.98 13.60 28.18
C VAL A 83 9.46 12.33 27.49
N VAL A 84 10.07 11.40 28.22
CA VAL A 84 10.48 10.10 27.67
C VAL A 84 9.28 9.31 27.14
N LEU A 85 8.16 9.30 27.88
CA LEU A 85 6.92 8.66 27.43
C LEU A 85 6.34 9.31 26.16
N ALA A 86 6.39 10.65 26.06
CA ALA A 86 5.96 11.36 24.86
C ALA A 86 6.81 10.99 23.64
N VAL A 87 8.14 10.88 23.82
CA VAL A 87 9.03 10.45 22.74
C VAL A 87 8.76 8.99 22.36
N ALA A 88 8.59 8.10 23.34
CA ALA A 88 8.29 6.69 23.09
C ALA A 88 6.97 6.50 22.32
N THR A 89 5.91 7.22 22.71
CA THR A 89 4.61 7.18 22.02
C THR A 89 4.70 7.76 20.62
N ALA A 90 5.46 8.83 20.40
CA ALA A 90 5.71 9.38 19.07
C ALA A 90 6.43 8.36 18.16
N VAL A 91 7.50 7.72 18.65
CA VAL A 91 8.26 6.71 17.89
C VAL A 91 7.39 5.51 17.54
N ALA A 92 6.64 4.98 18.50
CA ALA A 92 5.73 3.86 18.29
C ALA A 92 4.61 4.23 17.29
N GLY A 93 4.03 5.42 17.41
CA GLY A 93 2.98 5.92 16.53
C GLY A 93 3.45 6.08 15.08
N ILE A 94 4.62 6.70 14.88
CA ILE A 94 5.22 6.86 13.55
C ILE A 94 5.53 5.49 12.93
N GLY A 95 6.08 4.56 13.73
CA GLY A 95 6.35 3.20 13.28
C GLY A 95 5.10 2.45 12.83
N ALA A 96 4.04 2.49 13.64
CA ALA A 96 2.75 1.89 13.31
C ALA A 96 2.13 2.51 12.05
N ALA A 97 2.13 3.84 11.95
CA ALA A 97 1.65 4.55 10.78
C ALA A 97 2.43 4.18 9.51
N ALA A 98 3.76 4.04 9.60
CA ALA A 98 4.58 3.62 8.45
C ALA A 98 4.24 2.19 7.99
N VAL A 99 4.01 1.26 8.92
CA VAL A 99 3.62 -0.13 8.59
C VAL A 99 2.25 -0.17 7.94
N LEU A 100 1.28 0.59 8.45
CA LEU A 100 -0.05 0.66 7.86
C LEU A 100 -0.02 1.34 6.49
N ASP A 101 0.77 2.40 6.31
CA ASP A 101 0.82 3.14 5.04
C ASP A 101 1.51 2.34 3.92
N VAL A 102 2.57 1.56 4.24
CA VAL A 102 3.21 0.65 3.27
C VAL A 102 2.24 -0.44 2.80
N ARG A 103 1.33 -0.89 3.68
CA ARG A 103 0.26 -1.82 3.31
C ARG A 103 -0.90 -1.14 2.57
N ALA A 104 -0.99 0.19 2.61
CA ALA A 104 -2.06 0.97 2.02
C ALA A 104 -1.72 1.41 0.59
N GLY A 105 -1.86 0.46 -0.35
CA GLY A 105 -1.76 0.70 -1.79
C GLY A 105 -0.38 0.42 -2.41
N TYR A 106 -0.18 0.95 -3.62
CA TYR A 106 0.96 0.69 -4.48
C TYR A 106 1.70 1.97 -4.85
N TYR A 107 2.91 1.81 -5.37
CA TYR A 107 3.71 2.86 -5.98
C TYR A 107 3.90 2.58 -7.46
N GLU A 108 3.64 3.60 -8.27
CA GLU A 108 3.82 3.56 -9.72
C GLU A 108 5.19 4.11 -10.09
N CYS A 109 5.97 3.33 -10.83
CA CYS A 109 7.26 3.76 -11.37
C CYS A 109 7.08 4.74 -12.54
N PRO A 110 7.75 5.92 -12.55
CA PRO A 110 7.64 6.86 -13.65
C PRO A 110 8.31 6.38 -14.95
N ASP A 111 9.29 5.47 -14.87
CA ASP A 111 10.03 4.97 -16.04
C ASP A 111 9.32 3.83 -16.77
N CYS A 112 8.78 2.84 -16.03
CA CYS A 112 8.20 1.63 -16.62
C CYS A 112 6.70 1.46 -16.33
N GLY A 113 6.08 2.33 -15.52
CA GLY A 113 4.66 2.23 -15.16
C GLY A 113 4.32 1.07 -14.22
N ALA A 114 5.28 0.26 -13.81
CA ALA A 114 5.02 -0.88 -12.94
C ALA A 114 4.50 -0.43 -11.56
N LEU A 115 3.48 -1.14 -11.06
CA LEU A 115 2.94 -1.01 -9.71
C LEU A 115 3.64 -1.99 -8.79
N PHE A 116 4.16 -1.51 -7.66
CA PHE A 116 4.83 -2.34 -6.67
C PHE A 116 4.60 -1.82 -5.25
N VAL A 117 4.82 -2.69 -4.25
CA VAL A 117 4.82 -2.33 -2.84
C VAL A 117 6.27 -2.23 -2.37
N PRO A 118 6.72 -1.08 -1.84
CA PRO A 118 8.09 -0.94 -1.35
C PRO A 118 8.31 -1.70 -0.03
N SER A 119 9.56 -2.03 0.27
CA SER A 119 9.93 -2.52 1.60
C SER A 119 9.79 -1.40 2.65
N LEU A 120 9.59 -1.76 3.91
CA LEU A 120 9.55 -0.79 5.02
C LEU A 120 10.82 0.05 5.11
N ARG A 121 11.98 -0.56 4.83
CA ARG A 121 13.29 0.11 4.90
C ARG A 121 13.41 1.19 3.84
N ASP A 122 13.02 0.87 2.60
CA ASP A 122 13.07 1.83 1.49
C ASP A 122 12.01 2.90 1.63
N TYR A 123 10.83 2.52 2.16
CA TYR A 123 9.78 3.44 2.49
C TYR A 123 10.27 4.49 3.49
N VAL A 124 10.82 4.09 4.65
CA VAL A 124 11.24 5.03 5.71
C VAL A 124 12.42 5.89 5.26
N LYS A 125 13.41 5.34 4.55
CA LYS A 125 14.61 6.06 4.13
C LYS A 125 14.42 6.94 2.90
N GLY A 126 13.40 6.67 2.09
CA GLY A 126 13.15 7.39 0.86
C GLY A 126 12.76 8.84 1.11
N TYR A 127 13.43 9.76 0.41
CA TYR A 127 12.99 11.15 0.31
C TYR A 127 11.56 11.18 -0.25
N HIS A 128 10.67 11.94 0.39
CA HIS A 128 9.26 11.97 0.02
C HIS A 128 8.71 13.38 -0.01
N THR A 129 7.67 13.53 -0.81
CA THR A 129 6.75 14.67 -0.86
C THR A 129 5.38 14.18 -0.40
N LEU A 130 4.34 15.00 -0.55
CA LEU A 130 2.97 14.63 -0.18
C LEU A 130 2.42 13.43 -0.99
N THR A 131 2.80 13.27 -2.25
CA THR A 131 2.19 12.26 -3.16
C THR A 131 3.20 11.34 -3.86
N ARG A 132 4.51 11.64 -3.75
CA ARG A 132 5.58 10.90 -4.41
C ARG A 132 6.71 10.60 -3.45
N ARG A 133 7.33 9.44 -3.60
CA ARG A 133 8.47 8.99 -2.80
C ARG A 133 9.58 8.45 -3.71
N ARG A 134 10.82 8.78 -3.38
CA ARG A 134 11.99 8.26 -4.09
C ARG A 134 12.21 6.79 -3.71
N LEU A 135 11.97 5.89 -4.64
CA LEU A 135 12.05 4.43 -4.46
C LEU A 135 12.79 3.80 -5.63
N GLN A 136 13.46 2.68 -5.37
CA GLN A 136 14.01 1.83 -6.42
C GLN A 136 12.91 0.89 -6.93
N CYS A 137 12.66 0.89 -8.23
CA CYS A 137 11.69 -0.01 -8.83
C CYS A 137 12.24 -1.44 -8.86
N PRO A 138 11.51 -2.45 -8.34
CA PRO A 138 11.95 -3.85 -8.38
C PRO A 138 11.90 -4.46 -9.79
N VAL A 139 11.14 -3.84 -10.71
CA VAL A 139 10.97 -4.34 -12.09
C VAL A 139 12.08 -3.83 -13.01
N CYS A 140 12.37 -2.52 -12.98
CA CYS A 140 13.36 -1.92 -13.89
C CYS A 140 14.68 -1.50 -13.20
N GLY A 141 14.78 -1.61 -11.88
CA GLY A 141 15.98 -1.29 -11.11
C GLY A 141 16.29 0.21 -10.95
N LYS A 142 15.58 1.09 -11.67
CA LYS A 142 15.79 2.55 -11.61
C LYS A 142 15.20 3.15 -10.33
N THR A 143 15.90 4.14 -9.80
CA THR A 143 15.47 4.89 -8.62
C THR A 143 14.88 6.24 -9.04
N GLY A 144 13.60 6.45 -8.76
CA GLY A 144 12.88 7.65 -9.19
C GLY A 144 11.79 8.06 -8.20
N MET A 145 11.14 9.19 -8.46
CA MET A 145 10.00 9.68 -7.67
C MET A 145 8.73 8.91 -8.05
N CYS A 146 8.51 7.77 -7.41
CA CYS A 146 7.34 6.92 -7.62
C CYS A 146 6.09 7.55 -7.02
N ARG A 147 4.97 7.47 -7.74
CA ARG A 147 3.69 8.08 -7.34
C ARG A 147 2.83 7.10 -6.57
N ARG A 148 2.23 7.55 -5.47
CA ARG A 148 1.31 6.72 -4.68
C ARG A 148 -0.01 6.46 -5.44
N ARG A 149 -0.47 5.20 -5.41
CA ARG A 149 -1.74 4.73 -5.98
C ARG A 149 -2.46 3.84 -4.97
N VAL A 150 -3.61 4.30 -4.46
CA VAL A 150 -4.42 3.53 -3.51
C VAL A 150 -5.29 2.48 -4.21
N VAL A 151 -5.63 2.73 -5.47
CA VAL A 151 -6.50 1.87 -6.28
C VAL A 151 -5.71 1.30 -7.44
N ARG A 152 -5.77 -0.02 -7.60
CA ARG A 152 -5.30 -0.74 -8.78
C ARG A 152 -6.42 -0.72 -9.82
N LYS A 153 -6.12 -0.21 -11.02
CA LYS A 153 -7.03 -0.13 -12.17
C LYS A 153 -6.71 -1.25 -13.16
#